data_AF-A0A534Q6H2-F1
#
_entry.id   AF-A0A534Q6H2-F1
#
_cell.length_a   1.000
_cell.length_b   1.000
_cell.length_c   1.000
_cell.angle_alpha   90.00
_cell.angle_beta   90.00
_cell.angle_gamma   90.00
#
_symmetry.space_group_name_H-M   'P 1'
#
loop_
_entity.id
_entity.type
_entity.pdbx_description
1 polymer ?
#
loop_
_entity_poly.entity_id
_entity_poly.type
_entity_poly.pdbx_seq_one_letter_code
_entity_poly.pdbx_strand_id
1 'polypeptide(L)' 'MRFRDGGVAKADEAYIRQSILDPAAQVVQGYEPIMPTFKGLVTEEGILDLIEYIKSLGTTEKAGP' A
#
# COMPACT_ATOMS: atom_id res chain seq x y z
N MET A 1 -8.02 -3.66 7.07
CA MET A 1 -8.35 -2.42 6.33
C MET A 1 -9.80 -2.49 5.86
N ARG A 2 -10.56 -1.39 5.88
CA ARG A 2 -11.88 -1.27 5.24
C ARG A 2 -11.78 -0.34 4.03
N PHE A 3 -12.48 -0.67 2.95
CA PHE A 3 -12.52 0.10 1.72
C PHE A 3 -13.83 0.88 1.58
N ARG A 4 -13.86 1.86 0.66
CA ARG A 4 -15.04 2.70 0.40
C ARG A 4 -16.27 1.91 -0.08
N ASP A 5 -16.07 0.79 -0.75
CA ASP A 5 -17.12 -0.11 -1.24
C ASP A 5 -17.64 -1.10 -0.18
N GLY A 6 -17.12 -1.03 1.05
CA GLY A 6 -17.45 -1.94 2.15
C GLY A 6 -16.60 -3.21 2.20
N GLY A 7 -15.67 -3.39 1.26
CA GLY A 7 -14.72 -4.49 1.27
C GLY A 7 -13.72 -4.41 2.43
N VAL A 8 -13.15 -5.56 2.77
CA VAL A 8 -12.08 -5.67 3.79
C VAL A 8 -10.93 -6.49 3.25
N ALA A 9 -9.71 -6.03 3.51
CA ALA A 9 -8.49 -6.78 3.22
C ALA A 9 -7.44 -6.58 4.33
N LYS A 10 -6.50 -7.51 4.37
CA LYS A 10 -5.25 -7.36 5.12
C LYS A 10 -4.33 -6.42 4.33
N ALA A 11 -3.58 -5.58 5.02
CA ALA A 11 -2.49 -4.81 4.39
C ALA A 11 -1.28 -5.74 4.19
N ASP A 12 -1.43 -6.70 3.30
CA ASP A 12 -0.38 -7.64 2.91
C ASP A 12 0.38 -7.16 1.67
N GLU A 13 1.36 -7.95 1.25
CA GLU A 13 2.20 -7.64 0.09
C GLU A 13 1.39 -7.44 -1.20
N ALA A 14 0.38 -8.28 -1.43
CA ALA A 14 -0.48 -8.17 -2.60
C ALA A 14 -1.25 -6.85 -2.61
N TYR A 15 -1.80 -6.44 -1.46
CA TYR A 15 -2.45 -5.14 -1.29
C TYR A 15 -1.49 -3.97 -1.56
N ILE A 16 -0.29 -3.99 -0.97
CA ILE A 16 0.69 -2.91 -1.14
C ILE A 16 1.09 -2.80 -2.61
N ARG A 17 1.41 -3.94 -3.25
CA ARG A 17 1.75 -3.99 -4.68
C ARG A 17 0.63 -3.41 -5.55
N GLN A 18 -0.60 -3.84 -5.33
CA GLN A 18 -1.75 -3.33 -6.08
C GLN A 18 -1.93 -1.84 -5.86
N SER A 19 -1.74 -1.34 -4.63
CA SER A 19 -1.86 0.09 -4.33
C SER A 19 -0.82 0.94 -5.07
N ILE A 20 0.37 0.40 -5.35
CA ILE A 20 1.41 1.11 -6.13
C ILE A 20 1.06 1.14 -7.62
N LEU A 21 0.57 0.03 -8.17
CA LEU A 21 0.31 -0.13 -9.60
C LEU A 21 -1.06 0.41 -10.04
N ASP A 22 -2.08 0.20 -9.21
CA ASP A 22 -3.48 0.57 -9.42
C ASP A 22 -4.12 1.07 -8.11
N PRO A 23 -3.75 2.28 -7.64
CA PRO A 23 -4.23 2.84 -6.37
C PRO A 23 -5.75 3.05 -6.31
N ALA A 24 -6.42 3.17 -7.46
CA ALA A 24 -7.86 3.38 -7.53
C ALA A 24 -8.67 2.08 -7.31
N ALA A 25 -8.04 0.90 -7.45
CA ALA A 25 -8.70 -0.39 -7.30
C ALA A 25 -9.24 -0.62 -5.88
N GLN A 26 -8.53 -0.15 -4.85
CA GLN A 26 -8.89 -0.38 -3.45
C GLN A 26 -8.58 0.84 -2.58
N VAL A 27 -9.52 1.79 -2.57
CA VAL A 27 -9.38 3.03 -1.78
C VAL A 27 -9.89 2.78 -0.36
N VAL A 28 -9.00 3.03 0.61
CA VAL A 28 -9.30 2.92 2.04
C VAL A 28 -10.42 3.89 2.43
N GLN A 29 -11.35 3.43 3.26
CA GLN A 29 -12.41 4.27 3.80
C GLN A 29 -11.81 5.46 4.57
N GLY A 30 -12.30 6.67 4.28
CA GLY A 30 -11.81 7.92 4.89
C GLY A 30 -10.66 8.61 4.15
N TYR A 31 -10.09 7.99 3.12
CA TYR A 31 -9.04 8.59 2.28
C TYR A 31 -9.58 8.97 0.91
N GLU A 32 -9.13 10.10 0.35
CA GLU A 32 -9.40 10.51 -1.04
C GLU A 32 -8.54 9.75 -2.06
N PRO A 33 -9.05 9.48 -3.28
CA PRO A 33 -8.32 8.77 -4.33
C PRO A 33 -7.31 9.70 -5.03
N ILE A 34 -6.41 10.30 -4.26
CA ILE A 34 -5.39 11.25 -4.74
C ILE A 34 -4.05 10.59 -5.07
N MET A 35 -3.88 9.31 -4.71
CA MET A 35 -2.64 8.58 -4.94
C MET A 35 -2.43 8.38 -6.46
N PRO A 36 -1.32 8.86 -7.04
CA PRO A 36 -1.02 8.64 -8.44
C PRO A 36 -0.60 7.18 -8.69
N THR A 37 -0.86 6.67 -9.89
CA THR A 37 -0.32 5.36 -10.30
C THR A 37 1.18 5.47 -10.59
N PHE A 38 1.94 4.44 -10.21
CA PHE A 38 3.36 4.30 -10.53
C PHE A 38 3.64 3.22 -11.59
N LYS A 39 2.58 2.73 -12.26
CA LYS A 39 2.69 1.70 -13.29
C LYS A 39 3.59 2.17 -14.45
N GLY A 40 4.66 1.42 -14.72
CA GLY A 40 5.63 1.74 -15.76
C GLY A 40 6.62 2.85 -15.41
N LEU A 41 6.49 3.47 -14.23
CA LEU A 41 7.44 4.46 -13.70
C LEU A 41 8.46 3.83 -12.75
N VAL A 42 8.09 2.71 -12.12
CA VAL A 42 8.93 1.94 -11.19
C VAL A 42 9.19 0.57 -11.79
N THR A 43 10.44 0.11 -11.71
CA THR A 43 10.85 -1.24 -12.13
C THR A 43 10.27 -2.29 -11.19
N GLU A 44 10.27 -3.55 -11.63
CA GLU A 44 9.82 -4.66 -10.78
C GLU A 44 10.64 -4.76 -9.48
N GLU A 45 11.96 -4.65 -9.59
CA GLU A 45 12.87 -4.61 -8.43
C GLU A 45 12.57 -3.44 -7.50
N GLY A 46 12.34 -2.24 -8.04
CA GLY A 46 11.98 -1.08 -7.23
C GLY A 46 10.63 -1.23 -6.52
N ILE A 47 9.67 -1.96 -7.09
CA ILE A 47 8.41 -2.27 -6.41
C ILE A 47 8.68 -3.19 -5.21
N LEU A 48 9.54 -4.19 -5.35
CA LEU A 48 9.91 -5.09 -4.25
C LEU A 48 10.63 -4.32 -3.12
N ASP A 49 11.56 -3.43 -3.47
CA ASP A 49 12.25 -2.58 -2.49
C ASP A 49 11.27 -1.68 -1.72
N LEU A 50 10.31 -1.07 -2.41
CA LEU A 50 9.27 -0.25 -1.78
C LEU A 50 8.38 -1.07 -0.84
N ILE A 51 7.98 -2.27 -1.27
CA ILE A 51 7.18 -3.18 -0.45
C ILE A 51 7.94 -3.54 0.84
N GLU A 52 9.21 -3.90 0.73
CA GLU A 52 10.01 -4.30 1.88
C GLU A 52 10.28 -3.12 2.82
N TYR A 53 10.52 -1.93 2.27
CA TYR A 53 10.61 -0.71 3.05
C TYR A 53 9.31 -0.44 3.82
N ILE A 54 8.14 -0.49 3.17
CA ILE A 54 6.84 -0.28 3.82
C ILE A 54 6.61 -1.31 4.94
N LYS A 55 6.97 -2.58 4.72
CA LYS A 55 6.87 -3.63 5.76
C LYS A 55 7.78 -3.33 6.95
N SER A 56 8.97 -2.78 6.72
CA SER A 56 9.91 -2.40 7.78
C SER A 56 9.36 -1.29 8.68
N LEU A 57 8.58 -0.34 8.14
CA LEU A 57 7.99 0.76 8.93
C LEU A 57 7.02 0.25 10.01
N GLY A 58 6.33 -0.86 9.75
CA GLY A 58 5.42 -1.48 10.72
C GLY A 58 6.11 -2.11 11.93
N THR A 59 7.44 -2.22 11.91
CA THR A 59 8.24 -2.76 13.02
C THR A 59 8.84 -1.66 13.92
N THR A 60 8.79 -0.39 13.52
CA THR A 60 9.43 0.72 14.24
C THR A 60 8.56 1.32 15.37
N GLU A 61 7.28 0.97 15.47
CA GLU A 61 6.33 1.49 16.48
C GLU A 61 6.30 0.67 17.81
N LYS A 62 7.24 -0.26 18.04
CA LYS A 62 7.42 -0.94 19.35
C LYS A 62 8.75 -0.64 20.03
N ALA A 63 9.22 0.60 19.90
CA ALA A 63 10.33 1.13 20.70
C ALA A 63 9.98 2.54 21.20
N GLY A 64 9.02 2.61 22.12
CA GLY A 64 8.79 3.76 22.99
C GLY A 64 8.62 3.23 24.43
N PRO A 65 9.14 3.94 25.45
CA PRO A 65 9.36 3.42 26.80
C PRO A 65 8.10 2.92 27.53
#